data_AF-A0A0W0YNV7-F1
#
_entry.id   AF-A0A0W0YNV7-F1
#
_cell.length_a   1.000
_cell.length_b   1.000
_cell.length_c   1.000
_cell.angle_alpha   90.00
_cell.angle_beta   90.00
_cell.angle_gamma   90.00
#
_symmetry.space_group_name_H-M   'P 1'
#
loop_
_entity.id
_entity.type
_entity.pdbx_description
1 polymer ?
#
loop_
_entity_poly.entity_id
_entity_poly.type
_entity_poly.pdbx_seq_one_letter_code
_entity_poly.pdbx_strand_id
1 'polypeptide(L)'
;MSKKFAKQGSHYTAVVIYFNTWLDFFCQNHFLRHSYILSVTLHKDYGYNDCAYLIFLRLKMNALNLAIKEALLSAGNSKEVNKAYLEFIKANFIIPIEQSTDEEQPKVLFLQENGHVFLPVFTEISYLNSWALEIAEEIKLLKLSGVDLLKGLGDDVTVCLNIGSEIYKEFNPSEITRMRSIVLKLFKK
;
A
#
# COMPACT_ATOMS: atom_id res chain seq x y z
N MET A 1 0.90 13.87 -51.42
CA MET A 1 1.55 12.72 -50.74
C MET A 1 2.29 13.28 -49.53
N SER A 2 1.71 13.23 -48.32
CA SER A 2 2.42 13.58 -47.08
C SER A 2 1.82 12.81 -45.90
N LYS A 3 2.71 12.30 -45.03
CA LYS A 3 2.49 11.25 -44.04
C LYS A 3 1.79 11.76 -42.77
N LYS A 4 0.95 10.89 -42.20
CA LYS A 4 0.43 10.91 -40.82
C LYS A 4 1.57 10.91 -39.79
N PHE A 5 1.36 11.57 -38.65
CA PHE A 5 1.61 11.00 -37.31
C PHE A 5 0.57 11.56 -36.33
N ALA A 6 -0.22 10.68 -35.73
CA ALA A 6 -1.20 10.99 -34.69
C ALA A 6 -0.52 10.94 -33.31
N LYS A 7 -0.74 11.96 -32.47
CA LYS A 7 -0.38 11.94 -31.06
C LYS A 7 -1.68 11.81 -30.26
N GLN A 8 -1.88 10.63 -29.68
CA GLN A 8 -3.05 10.27 -28.88
C GLN A 8 -2.93 11.00 -27.52
N GLY A 9 -3.75 12.02 -27.33
CA GLY A 9 -3.85 12.75 -26.07
C GLY A 9 -4.66 11.95 -25.07
N SER A 10 -4.06 11.62 -23.92
CA SER A 10 -4.77 11.02 -22.79
C SER A 10 -5.82 12.01 -22.28
N HIS A 11 -7.10 11.62 -22.30
CA HIS A 11 -8.16 12.37 -21.64
C HIS A 11 -8.02 12.22 -20.12
N TYR A 12 -7.91 13.33 -19.41
CA TYR A 12 -7.99 13.38 -17.95
C TYR A 12 -9.32 14.03 -17.57
N THR A 13 -10.09 13.36 -16.71
CA THR A 13 -11.30 13.94 -16.11
C THR A 13 -10.89 14.60 -14.79
N ALA A 14 -10.98 15.92 -14.72
CA ALA A 14 -10.77 16.67 -13.49
C ALA A 14 -12.05 16.64 -12.66
N VAL A 15 -11.98 16.05 -11.46
CA VAL A 15 -13.07 16.13 -10.47
C VAL A 15 -12.73 17.28 -9.53
N VAL A 16 -13.54 18.32 -9.54
CA VAL A 16 -13.42 19.48 -8.64
C VAL A 16 -14.25 19.19 -7.40
N ILE A 17 -13.59 19.06 -6.24
CA ILE A 17 -14.27 18.95 -4.94
C ILE A 17 -14.03 20.25 -4.19
N TYR A 18 -15.11 20.93 -3.79
CA TYR A 18 -15.06 22.18 -3.05
C TYR A 18 -15.02 21.88 -1.54
N PHE A 19 -14.04 22.43 -0.83
CA PHE A 19 -14.02 22.43 0.63
C PHE A 19 -13.98 23.87 1.15
N ASN A 20 -14.73 24.14 2.22
CA ASN A 20 -14.89 25.47 2.80
C ASN A 20 -13.84 25.72 3.91
N THR A 21 -13.48 27.00 4.07
CA THR A 21 -12.26 27.60 4.64
C THR A 21 -11.84 27.27 6.08
N TRP A 22 -12.50 26.37 6.79
CA TRP A 22 -12.15 26.04 8.19
C TRP A 22 -11.09 24.94 8.32
N LEU A 23 -10.87 24.15 7.26
CA LEU A 23 -9.94 23.01 7.28
C LEU A 23 -8.46 23.41 7.02
N ASP A 24 -8.21 24.58 6.42
CA ASP A 24 -6.87 25.03 6.02
C ASP A 24 -5.94 25.24 7.23
N PHE A 25 -6.50 25.64 8.38
CA PHE A 25 -5.73 25.81 9.61
C PHE A 25 -5.32 24.46 10.24
N PHE A 26 -6.10 23.41 9.99
CA PHE A 26 -5.83 22.07 10.53
C PHE A 26 -4.78 21.31 9.70
N CYS A 27 -4.80 21.48 8.37
CA CYS A 27 -3.87 20.78 7.48
C CYS A 27 -2.42 21.29 7.59
N GLN A 28 -2.20 22.57 7.91
CA GLN A 28 -0.84 23.11 8.05
C GLN A 28 -0.09 22.59 9.29
N ASN A 29 -0.78 22.27 10.39
CA ASN A 29 -0.11 22.04 11.67
C ASN A 29 0.14 20.59 12.04
N HIS A 30 -0.51 19.60 11.41
CA HIS A 30 -0.40 18.21 11.88
C HIS A 30 -0.02 17.14 10.86
N PHE A 31 -0.06 17.40 9.54
CA PHE A 31 -0.02 16.28 8.57
C PHE A 31 0.99 16.38 7.41
N LEU A 32 1.72 17.49 7.24
CA LEU A 32 2.45 17.74 5.99
C LEU A 32 3.95 17.96 6.22
N ARG A 33 4.69 16.93 6.63
CA ARG A 33 6.17 16.96 6.55
C ARG A 33 6.74 16.43 5.23
N HIS A 34 5.95 15.79 4.36
CA HIS A 34 6.45 15.15 3.13
C HIS A 34 5.52 15.33 1.91
N SER A 35 4.86 16.48 1.80
CA SER A 35 4.00 16.80 0.64
C SER A 35 4.60 17.98 -0.13
N TYR A 36 4.85 17.80 -1.43
CA TYR A 36 5.23 18.90 -2.32
C TYR A 36 3.96 19.58 -2.82
N ILE A 37 3.76 20.84 -2.46
CA ILE A 37 2.68 21.67 -3.01
C ILE A 37 3.19 22.25 -4.32
N LEU A 38 2.62 21.83 -5.45
CA LEU A 38 2.82 22.51 -6.73
C LEU A 38 1.68 23.51 -6.90
N SER A 39 1.94 24.80 -6.71
CA SER A 39 0.97 25.85 -7.00
C SER A 39 0.93 26.10 -8.50
N VAL A 40 -0.23 25.94 -9.13
CA VAL A 40 -0.49 26.42 -10.49
C VAL A 40 -1.36 27.66 -10.37
N THR A 41 -0.78 28.84 -10.60
CA THR A 41 -1.54 30.10 -10.64
C THR A 41 -2.17 30.23 -12.02
N LEU A 42 -3.49 30.06 -12.12
CA LEU A 42 -4.23 30.41 -13.34
C LEU A 42 -4.66 31.88 -13.24
N HIS A 43 -4.02 32.73 -14.02
CA HIS A 43 -4.53 34.10 -14.25
C HIS A 43 -5.75 34.02 -15.17
N LYS A 44 -6.90 34.47 -14.67
CA LYS A 44 -8.08 34.78 -15.49
C LYS A 44 -8.45 36.24 -15.25
N ASP A 45 -8.61 36.99 -16.33
CA ASP A 45 -8.83 38.45 -16.39
C ASP A 45 -10.16 38.97 -15.80
N TYR A 46 -10.80 38.25 -14.88
CA TYR A 46 -12.02 38.73 -14.24
C TYR A 46 -12.02 38.40 -12.73
N GLY A 47 -11.38 39.29 -11.96
CA GLY A 47 -11.94 39.86 -10.74
C GLY A 47 -12.20 38.97 -9.51
N TYR A 48 -11.73 37.72 -9.45
CA TYR A 48 -11.78 36.92 -8.22
C TYR A 48 -10.46 36.16 -8.01
N ASN A 49 -9.77 36.45 -6.90
CA ASN A 49 -8.54 35.80 -6.49
C ASN A 49 -8.85 34.45 -5.82
N ASP A 50 -9.29 33.46 -6.60
CA ASP A 50 -9.47 32.09 -6.10
C ASP A 50 -8.22 31.25 -6.39
N CYS A 51 -7.42 31.02 -5.35
CA CYS A 51 -6.32 30.06 -5.36
C CYS A 51 -6.89 28.63 -5.34
N ALA A 52 -6.90 27.96 -6.49
CA ALA A 52 -7.23 26.55 -6.55
C ALA A 52 -6.02 25.70 -6.08
N TYR A 53 -6.16 25.03 -4.94
CA TYR A 53 -5.15 24.09 -4.46
C TYR A 53 -5.40 22.71 -5.07
N LEU A 54 -4.50 22.27 -5.96
CA LEU A 54 -4.45 20.89 -6.42
C LEU A 54 -3.67 20.06 -5.39
N ILE A 55 -4.39 19.36 -4.51
CA ILE A 55 -3.79 18.39 -3.61
C ILE A 55 -3.57 17.10 -4.41
N PHE A 56 -2.33 16.89 -4.88
CA PHE A 56 -1.90 15.57 -5.33
C PHE A 56 -1.70 14.68 -4.10
N LEU A 57 -2.74 13.95 -3.70
CA LEU A 57 -2.59 12.79 -2.83
C LEU A 57 -1.82 11.72 -3.61
N ARG A 58 -0.48 11.79 -3.54
CA ARG A 58 0.38 10.73 -4.07
C ARG A 58 0.22 9.52 -3.15
N LEU A 59 -0.77 8.68 -3.42
CA LEU A 59 -0.72 7.28 -3.00
C LEU A 59 0.61 6.75 -3.55
N LYS A 60 1.57 6.51 -2.66
CA LYS A 60 2.90 6.06 -3.05
C LYS A 60 2.73 4.61 -3.50
N MET A 61 2.40 4.44 -4.77
CA MET A 61 2.10 3.13 -5.33
C MET A 61 3.43 2.41 -5.54
N ASN A 62 3.80 1.56 -4.58
CA ASN A 62 4.99 0.72 -4.69
C ASN A 62 4.79 -0.40 -5.74
N ALA A 63 5.89 -1.04 -6.15
CA ALA A 63 5.86 -2.05 -7.22
C ALA A 63 4.91 -3.22 -6.92
N LEU A 64 4.83 -3.63 -5.64
CA LEU A 64 3.90 -4.66 -5.17
C LEU A 64 2.43 -4.20 -5.30
N ASN A 65 2.12 -3.01 -4.81
CA ASN A 65 0.79 -2.41 -4.88
C ASN A 65 0.30 -2.27 -6.32
N LEU A 66 1.19 -1.87 -7.25
CA LEU A 66 0.87 -1.82 -8.67
C LEU A 66 0.63 -3.23 -9.23
N ALA A 67 1.48 -4.20 -8.91
CA ALA A 67 1.32 -5.57 -9.39
C ALA A 67 0.04 -6.24 -8.87
N ILE A 68 -0.35 -5.98 -7.61
CA ILE A 68 -1.62 -6.43 -7.04
C ILE A 68 -2.79 -5.78 -7.77
N LYS A 69 -2.74 -4.46 -7.99
CA LYS A 69 -3.78 -3.74 -8.73
C LYS A 69 -3.95 -4.28 -10.15
N GLU A 70 -2.85 -4.53 -10.86
CA GLU A 70 -2.86 -5.15 -12.19
C GLU A 70 -3.47 -6.56 -12.17
N ALA A 71 -3.12 -7.38 -11.17
CA ALA A 71 -3.66 -8.74 -11.02
C ALA A 71 -5.16 -8.76 -10.71
N LEU A 72 -5.65 -7.78 -9.92
CA LEU A 72 -7.07 -7.60 -9.65
C LEU A 72 -7.83 -7.16 -10.91
N LEU A 73 -7.28 -6.21 -11.67
CA LEU A 73 -7.87 -5.74 -12.92
C LEU A 73 -7.89 -6.81 -14.02
N SER A 74 -6.92 -7.72 -14.02
CA SER A 74 -6.85 -8.82 -14.99
C SER A 74 -7.68 -10.05 -14.60
N ALA A 75 -8.55 -9.93 -13.59
CA ALA A 75 -9.39 -11.00 -13.05
C ALA A 75 -8.58 -12.29 -12.70
N GLY A 76 -7.36 -12.12 -12.19
CA GLY A 76 -6.54 -13.24 -11.74
C GLY A 76 -5.80 -13.98 -12.87
N ASN A 77 -5.51 -13.33 -13.99
CA ASN A 77 -4.67 -13.93 -15.02
C ASN A 77 -3.32 -14.37 -14.43
N SER A 78 -2.96 -15.63 -14.71
CA SER A 78 -1.80 -16.32 -14.14
C SER A 78 -0.48 -15.57 -14.27
N LYS A 79 -0.30 -14.77 -15.31
CA LYS A 79 0.93 -14.00 -15.55
C LYS A 79 1.06 -12.83 -14.57
N GLU A 80 0.00 -12.03 -14.44
CA GLU A 80 -0.06 -10.86 -13.57
C GLU A 80 -0.04 -11.28 -12.10
N VAL A 81 -0.71 -12.39 -11.76
CA VAL A 81 -0.68 -13.00 -10.42
C VAL A 81 0.75 -13.46 -10.06
N ASN A 82 1.46 -14.15 -10.96
CA ASN A 82 2.84 -14.54 -10.72
C ASN A 82 3.79 -13.34 -10.57
N LYS A 83 3.53 -12.25 -11.30
CA LYS A 83 4.27 -10.99 -11.14
C LYS A 83 4.04 -10.39 -9.74
N ALA A 84 2.80 -10.36 -9.25
CA ALA A 84 2.49 -9.91 -7.90
C ALA A 84 3.21 -10.76 -6.84
N TYR A 85 3.27 -12.08 -7.00
CA TYR A 85 4.02 -12.97 -6.11
C TYR A 85 5.52 -12.69 -6.09
N LEU A 86 6.13 -12.44 -7.25
CA LEU A 86 7.56 -12.09 -7.31
C LEU A 86 7.84 -10.76 -6.64
N GLU A 87 6.98 -9.75 -6.82
CA GLU A 87 7.13 -8.48 -6.15
C GLU A 87 6.86 -8.58 -4.65
N PHE A 88 5.98 -9.48 -4.22
CA PHE A 88 5.76 -9.78 -2.79
C PHE A 88 7.03 -10.33 -2.15
N ILE A 89 7.68 -11.31 -2.80
CA ILE A 89 8.91 -11.94 -2.31
C ILE A 89 10.04 -10.92 -2.15
N LYS A 90 10.13 -9.92 -3.04
CA LYS A 90 11.16 -8.86 -3.02
C LYS A 90 10.83 -7.70 -2.07
N ALA A 91 9.58 -7.58 -1.65
CA ALA A 91 9.15 -6.46 -0.83
C ALA A 91 9.70 -6.55 0.60
N ASN A 92 9.63 -5.42 1.30
CA ASN A 92 9.85 -5.35 2.73
C ASN A 92 8.52 -5.01 3.39
N PHE A 93 8.26 -5.68 4.50
CA PHE A 93 7.01 -5.60 5.22
C PHE A 93 7.23 -5.11 6.63
N ILE A 94 6.22 -4.44 7.16
CA ILE A 94 6.12 -3.95 8.52
C ILE A 94 5.02 -4.76 9.18
N ILE A 95 5.35 -5.40 10.30
CA ILE A 95 4.44 -6.25 11.06
C ILE A 95 4.35 -5.65 12.47
N PRO A 96 3.13 -5.38 12.96
CA PRO A 96 2.95 -4.93 14.34
C PRO A 96 3.20 -6.11 15.29
N ILE A 97 4.03 -5.87 16.30
CA ILE A 97 4.34 -6.83 17.37
C ILE A 97 4.01 -6.21 18.73
N GLU A 98 3.76 -7.01 19.76
CA GLU A 98 3.52 -6.50 21.11
C GLU A 98 4.73 -5.71 21.65
N GLN A 99 4.48 -4.56 22.28
CA GLN A 99 5.55 -3.72 22.83
C GLN A 99 6.39 -4.42 23.91
N SER A 100 5.75 -5.25 24.73
CA SER A 100 6.37 -5.98 25.85
C SER A 100 7.13 -7.23 25.44
N THR A 101 7.26 -7.51 24.15
CA THR A 101 7.94 -8.72 23.71
C THR A 101 9.47 -8.58 23.71
N ASP A 102 10.13 -9.69 24.05
CA ASP A 102 11.56 -9.94 23.92
C ASP A 102 12.04 -9.81 22.46
N GLU A 103 13.18 -9.17 22.25
CA GLU A 103 13.76 -8.95 20.92
C GLU A 103 14.12 -10.27 20.22
N GLU A 104 14.42 -11.33 20.98
CA GLU A 104 14.76 -12.64 20.42
C GLU A 104 13.54 -13.44 19.96
N GLN A 105 12.34 -13.17 20.50
CA GLN A 105 11.11 -13.91 20.17
C GLN A 105 9.91 -12.97 20.00
N PRO A 106 9.89 -12.14 18.94
CA PRO A 106 8.80 -11.19 18.68
C PRO A 106 7.44 -11.89 18.55
N LYS A 107 6.44 -11.40 19.29
CA LYS A 107 5.06 -11.87 19.25
C LYS A 107 4.30 -10.94 18.33
N VAL A 108 3.96 -11.48 17.17
CA VAL A 108 3.17 -10.79 16.16
C VAL A 108 1.73 -10.69 16.62
N LEU A 109 1.09 -9.56 16.33
CA LEU A 109 -0.36 -9.45 16.47
C LEU A 109 -1.04 -10.19 15.32
N PHE A 110 -2.03 -11.02 15.63
CA PHE A 110 -2.86 -11.71 14.64
C PHE A 110 -4.30 -11.79 15.14
N LEU A 111 -5.24 -11.94 14.22
CA LEU A 111 -6.63 -12.23 14.52
C LEU A 111 -6.87 -13.72 14.28
N GLN A 112 -7.54 -14.39 15.21
CA GLN A 112 -8.01 -15.76 15.03
C GLN A 112 -9.54 -15.77 15.08
N GLU A 113 -10.17 -16.18 13.99
CA GLU A 113 -11.62 -16.22 13.87
C GLU A 113 -12.04 -17.46 13.08
N ASN A 114 -13.04 -18.20 13.57
CA ASN A 114 -13.56 -19.41 12.93
C ASN A 114 -12.49 -20.47 12.60
N GLY A 115 -11.41 -20.54 13.39
CA GLY A 115 -10.29 -21.45 13.15
C GLY A 115 -9.29 -20.96 12.11
N HIS A 116 -9.50 -19.80 11.49
CA HIS A 116 -8.56 -19.18 10.56
C HIS A 116 -7.69 -18.14 11.28
N VAL A 117 -6.41 -18.07 10.89
CA VAL A 117 -5.44 -17.11 11.41
C VAL A 117 -5.18 -16.04 10.36
N PHE A 118 -5.33 -14.78 10.75
CA PHE A 118 -5.13 -13.61 9.90
C PHE A 118 -3.98 -12.75 10.45
N LEU A 119 -2.92 -12.63 9.65
CA LEU A 119 -1.74 -11.84 10.00
C LEU A 119 -1.78 -10.48 9.29
N PRO A 120 -1.93 -9.36 10.01
CA PRO A 120 -1.80 -8.02 9.44
C PRO A 120 -0.36 -7.72 9.02
N VAL A 121 -0.17 -7.32 7.76
CA VAL A 121 1.13 -7.01 7.19
C VAL A 121 1.04 -5.74 6.35
N PHE A 122 1.99 -4.82 6.50
CA PHE A 122 1.94 -3.51 5.85
C PHE A 122 3.18 -3.24 4.99
N THR A 123 2.99 -2.64 3.82
CA THR A 123 4.10 -2.20 2.97
C THR A 123 4.63 -0.82 3.34
N GLU A 124 3.81 0.01 4.00
CA GLU A 124 4.15 1.39 4.35
C GLU A 124 3.68 1.71 5.77
N ILE A 125 4.43 2.59 6.43
CA ILE A 125 4.12 3.03 7.80
C ILE A 125 2.81 3.83 7.87
N SER A 126 2.44 4.51 6.78
CA SER A 126 1.18 5.24 6.67
C SER A 126 -0.03 4.32 6.83
N TYR A 127 -0.04 3.17 6.15
CA TYR A 127 -1.11 2.18 6.27
C TYR A 127 -1.18 1.59 7.68
N LEU A 128 -0.03 1.28 8.27
CA LEU A 128 0.04 0.78 9.64
C LEU A 128 -0.49 1.81 10.64
N ASN A 129 -0.04 3.07 10.55
CA ASN A 129 -0.45 4.11 11.47
C ASN A 129 -1.95 4.37 11.42
N SER A 130 -2.55 4.35 10.22
CA SER A 130 -4.00 4.49 10.07
C SER A 130 -4.77 3.32 10.69
N TRP A 131 -4.24 2.10 10.59
CA TRP A 131 -4.86 0.91 11.19
C TRP A 131 -4.67 0.84 12.71
N ALA A 132 -3.48 1.23 13.20
CA ALA A 132 -3.07 1.11 14.59
C ALA A 132 -3.36 2.35 15.45
N LEU A 133 -4.20 3.29 15.00
CA LEU A 133 -4.42 4.59 15.68
C LEU A 133 -4.68 4.46 17.18
N GLU A 134 -5.47 3.45 17.58
CA GLU A 134 -5.89 3.24 18.97
C GLU A 134 -4.89 2.41 19.79
N ILE A 135 -3.99 1.68 19.13
CA ILE A 135 -3.06 0.74 19.77
C ILE A 135 -1.58 1.11 19.52
N ALA A 136 -1.32 2.29 18.95
CA ALA A 136 0.01 2.70 18.50
C ALA A 136 1.06 2.69 19.62
N GLU A 137 0.64 3.00 20.85
CA GLU A 137 1.51 3.01 22.04
C GLU A 137 1.82 1.62 22.57
N GLU A 138 1.01 0.60 22.22
CA GLU A 138 1.10 -0.78 22.71
C GLU A 138 1.85 -1.71 21.75
N ILE A 139 2.28 -1.20 20.60
CA ILE A 139 2.93 -1.98 19.55
C ILE A 139 4.34 -1.49 19.25
N LYS A 140 5.19 -2.45 18.88
CA LYS A 140 6.48 -2.22 18.21
C LYS A 140 6.39 -2.67 16.76
N LEU A 141 7.39 -2.30 15.97
CA LEU A 141 7.44 -2.58 14.54
C LEU A 141 8.53 -3.62 14.25
N LEU A 142 8.14 -4.74 13.67
CA LEU A 142 9.07 -5.70 13.09
C LEU A 142 9.13 -5.49 11.57
N LYS A 143 10.36 -5.37 11.04
CA LYS A 143 10.57 -5.28 9.59
C LYS A 143 11.14 -6.60 9.08
N LEU A 144 10.45 -7.21 8.12
CA LEU A 144 10.88 -8.46 7.49
C LEU A 144 10.88 -8.32 5.98
N SER A 145 11.82 -9.02 5.33
CA SER A 145 11.74 -9.22 3.88
C SER A 145 10.58 -10.18 3.56
N GLY A 146 10.06 -10.13 2.34
CA GLY A 146 9.05 -11.09 1.89
C GLY A 146 9.53 -12.54 1.96
N VAL A 147 10.81 -12.78 1.72
CA VAL A 147 11.42 -14.11 1.88
C VAL A 147 11.38 -14.58 3.34
N ASP A 148 11.79 -13.72 4.27
CA ASP A 148 11.87 -14.09 5.70
C ASP A 148 10.47 -14.25 6.30
N LEU A 149 9.52 -13.39 5.91
CA LEU A 149 8.12 -13.55 6.23
C LEU A 149 7.60 -14.93 5.78
N LEU A 150 7.80 -15.29 4.51
CA LEU A 150 7.34 -16.56 3.97
C LEU A 150 7.95 -17.79 4.67
N LYS A 151 9.19 -17.68 5.17
CA LYS A 151 9.86 -18.73 5.94
C LYS A 151 9.35 -18.84 7.38
N GLY A 152 8.95 -17.72 7.99
CA GLY A 152 8.47 -17.67 9.37
C GLY A 152 6.97 -17.94 9.54
N LEU A 153 6.18 -17.89 8.46
CA LEU A 153 4.74 -18.18 8.51
C LEU A 153 4.47 -19.67 8.78
N GLY A 154 3.39 -19.96 9.53
CA GLY A 154 2.80 -21.29 9.62
C GLY A 154 2.04 -21.71 8.35
N ASP A 155 1.58 -22.95 8.27
CA ASP A 155 0.95 -23.49 7.05
C ASP A 155 -0.49 -23.03 6.83
N ASP A 156 -1.19 -22.58 7.87
CA ASP A 156 -2.61 -22.23 7.83
C ASP A 156 -2.87 -20.75 8.18
N VAL A 157 -1.96 -19.88 7.72
CA VAL A 157 -2.00 -18.44 7.97
C VAL A 157 -2.41 -17.70 6.69
N THR A 158 -3.41 -16.83 6.82
CA THR A 158 -3.78 -15.84 5.80
C THR A 158 -3.04 -14.55 6.07
N VAL A 159 -2.36 -14.00 5.06
CA VAL A 159 -1.67 -12.70 5.19
C VAL A 159 -2.56 -11.59 4.68
N CYS A 160 -2.91 -10.65 5.56
CA CYS A 160 -3.76 -9.51 5.27
C CYS A 160 -2.88 -8.29 4.96
N LEU A 161 -2.68 -8.02 3.66
CA LEU A 161 -1.82 -6.93 3.21
C LEU A 161 -2.56 -5.59 3.22
N ASN A 162 -1.99 -4.60 3.91
CA ASN A 162 -2.46 -3.21 3.94
C ASN A 162 -3.96 -3.09 4.30
N ILE A 163 -4.36 -3.70 5.43
CA ILE A 163 -5.72 -3.57 5.99
C ILE A 163 -6.10 -2.10 6.10
N GLY A 164 -7.34 -1.77 5.71
CA GLY A 164 -7.85 -0.39 5.74
C GLY A 164 -7.36 0.50 4.60
N SER A 165 -6.68 -0.06 3.59
CA SER A 165 -6.28 0.65 2.37
C SER A 165 -7.09 0.23 1.14
N GLU A 166 -7.05 1.04 0.08
CA GLU A 166 -7.66 0.71 -1.23
C GLU A 166 -7.02 -0.49 -1.93
N ILE A 167 -5.81 -0.88 -1.53
CA ILE A 167 -5.02 -1.97 -2.15
C ILE A 167 -4.96 -3.17 -1.20
N TYR A 168 -6.01 -3.31 -0.37
CA TYR A 168 -6.16 -4.43 0.52
C TYR A 168 -6.21 -5.75 -0.25
N LYS A 169 -5.39 -6.73 0.15
CA LYS A 169 -5.41 -8.10 -0.38
C LYS A 169 -5.09 -9.10 0.70
N GLU A 170 -5.94 -10.11 0.81
CA GLU A 170 -5.71 -11.30 1.62
C GLU A 170 -5.01 -12.35 0.77
N PHE A 171 -3.85 -12.84 1.18
CA PHE A 171 -3.19 -13.98 0.58
C PHE A 171 -3.55 -15.23 1.37
N ASN A 172 -4.34 -16.11 0.76
CA ASN A 172 -4.77 -17.33 1.42
C ASN A 172 -3.61 -18.34 1.55
N PRO A 173 -3.74 -19.39 2.39
CA PRO A 173 -2.68 -20.38 2.60
C PRO A 173 -2.17 -21.05 1.31
N SER A 174 -3.03 -21.22 0.30
CA SER A 174 -2.64 -21.80 -0.99
C SER A 174 -1.74 -20.86 -1.82
N GLU A 175 -2.00 -19.55 -1.77
CA GLU A 175 -1.16 -18.53 -2.37
C GLU A 175 0.20 -18.44 -1.65
N ILE A 176 0.19 -18.47 -0.31
CA ILE A 176 1.42 -18.50 0.50
C ILE A 176 2.29 -19.72 0.14
N THR A 177 1.68 -20.91 0.06
CA THR A 177 2.37 -22.16 -0.32
C THR A 177 3.00 -22.07 -1.71
N ARG A 178 2.29 -21.46 -2.66
CA ARG A 178 2.82 -21.21 -4.01
C ARG A 178 3.99 -20.23 -3.99
N MET A 179 3.91 -19.14 -3.22
CA MET A 179 5.01 -18.19 -3.05
C MET A 179 6.24 -18.84 -2.41
N ARG A 180 6.07 -19.66 -1.37
CA ARG A 180 7.17 -20.46 -0.78
C ARG A 180 7.83 -21.38 -1.81
N SER A 181 7.04 -22.03 -2.66
CA SER A 181 7.56 -22.87 -3.73
C SER A 181 8.40 -22.08 -4.75
N ILE A 182 8.00 -20.83 -5.05
CA ILE A 182 8.80 -19.93 -5.91
C ILE A 182 10.11 -19.56 -5.21
N VAL A 183 10.07 -19.21 -3.92
CA VAL A 183 11.27 -18.92 -3.12
C VAL A 183 12.23 -20.13 -3.14
N LEU A 184 11.75 -21.34 -2.86
CA LEU A 184 12.58 -22.54 -2.90
C LEU A 184 13.23 -22.79 -4.26
N LYS A 185 12.55 -22.45 -5.36
CA LYS A 185 13.13 -22.56 -6.71
C LYS A 185 14.17 -21.49 -7.01
N LEU A 186 14.00 -20.27 -6.50
CA LEU A 186 14.93 -19.16 -6.71
C LEU A 186 16.19 -19.26 -5.84
N PHE A 187 16.06 -19.85 -4.65
CA PHE A 187 17.13 -19.87 -3.64
C PHE A 187 17.75 -21.26 -3.39
N LYS A 188 17.30 -22.32 -4.07
CA LYS A 188 18.07 -23.57 -4.17
C LYS A 188 19.31 -23.33 -5.05
N LYS A 189 20.42 -22.98 -4.42
CA LYS A 189 21.77 -23.25 -4.91
C LYS A 189 22.27 -24.53 -4.26
#